data_AF-A0A4R4X7G2-F1
#
_entry.id   AF-A0A4R4X7G2-F1
#
_cell.length_a   1.000
_cell.length_b   1.000
_cell.length_c   1.000
_cell.angle_alpha   90.00
_cell.angle_beta   90.00
_cell.angle_gamma   90.00
#
_symmetry.space_group_name_H-M   'P 1'
#
loop_
_entity.id
_entity.type
_entity.pdbx_description
1 polymer ?
#
loop_
_entity_poly.entity_id
_entity_poly.type
_entity_poly.pdbx_seq_one_letter_code
_entity_poly.pdbx_strand_id
1 'polypeptide(L)'
;MSDAGQPAEAIVLHEEGLRAQRGGDAAEAERCFREAFEQGRAVAALDLAGLLLSRGDKAGAEEWCRRAAELGVPGGNLNLGVLLRDRGAVDEAKRCYERAWELESDDKAASNLGAIYDDDGKGDLVAAAEWYGRAADHGNAIAAYNLGFVWQDRGEPGKRMEAWRRAADLKHPGAAAAIAGVHLEQRNVNEGVVWLRRAVLEAGDKRSARRLSDIYANAGRDRMARFWGEFPDGPTFYSPEFQAFASEGAAAAIQQQDAFIDAFTMDYVEWDPEAATMTLDGRTLRGLTVLGSFSNLSQTWLWTWDNPSWDQDLPALANLRTIREFGERHQIPELIAGHLDFSRFNRPAEGAFTMALSAAPLIGAKGVSFVTVNDGKGKLVLASDDPGLPDAEFDRPAVPRLLMRAAEVWPNEQRRVVRGFMEHHGFEIGESSAVIVVESGDGHRITVHCPPERAKEHPEVNAVLSRDGARIVANTAACVQGRRLDGESPYRLAVFFDLDDRIIRISSGVETAPGG
;
A
#
# COMPACT_ATOMS: atom_id res chain seq x y z
N MET A 1 -23.15 0.98 -32.97
CA MET A 1 -23.32 1.42 -34.38
C MET A 1 -22.70 2.80 -34.54
N SER A 2 -21.86 3.01 -35.55
CA SER A 2 -21.16 4.27 -35.81
C SER A 2 -22.12 5.42 -36.13
N ASP A 3 -21.81 6.65 -35.69
CA ASP A 3 -22.49 7.95 -35.95
C ASP A 3 -22.75 8.29 -37.44
N ALA A 4 -22.37 7.41 -38.37
CA ALA A 4 -22.57 7.58 -39.81
C ALA A 4 -24.07 7.45 -40.17
N GLY A 5 -24.77 8.59 -40.22
CA GLY A 5 -26.15 8.71 -40.68
C GLY A 5 -27.08 9.56 -39.82
N GLN A 6 -26.60 10.11 -38.70
CA GLN A 6 -27.41 10.98 -37.85
C GLN A 6 -27.43 12.44 -38.36
N PRO A 7 -28.54 13.18 -38.25
CA PRO A 7 -28.59 14.59 -38.63
C PRO A 7 -27.61 15.41 -37.79
N ALA A 8 -26.78 16.24 -38.42
CA ALA A 8 -25.77 17.05 -37.73
C ALA A 8 -26.39 17.96 -36.64
N GLU A 9 -27.61 18.44 -36.88
CA GLU A 9 -28.38 19.25 -35.94
C GLU A 9 -28.77 18.48 -34.67
N ALA A 10 -29.13 17.19 -34.79
CA ALA A 10 -29.44 16.32 -33.64
C ALA A 10 -28.22 16.08 -32.74
N ILE A 11 -27.02 16.01 -33.33
CA ILE A 11 -25.76 15.87 -32.60
C ILE A 11 -25.46 17.16 -31.82
N VAL A 12 -25.60 18.32 -32.47
CA VAL A 12 -25.37 19.63 -31.84
C VAL A 12 -26.32 19.84 -30.65
N LEU A 13 -27.62 19.60 -30.84
CA LEU A 13 -28.61 19.70 -29.77
C LEU A 13 -28.30 18.77 -28.60
N HIS A 14 -27.86 17.54 -28.89
CA HIS A 14 -27.47 16.61 -27.83
C HIS A 14 -26.23 17.09 -27.06
N GLU A 15 -25.22 17.62 -27.74
CA GLU A 15 -24.05 18.21 -27.09
C GLU A 15 -24.39 19.44 -26.24
N GLU A 16 -25.30 20.30 -26.72
CA GLU A 16 -25.84 21.42 -25.97
C GLU A 16 -26.55 20.95 -24.71
N GLY A 17 -27.37 19.89 -24.81
CA GLY A 17 -28.02 19.28 -23.65
C GLY A 17 -27.02 18.76 -22.62
N LEU A 18 -25.96 18.08 -23.05
CA LEU A 18 -24.89 17.62 -22.15
C LEU A 18 -24.10 18.79 -21.52
N ARG A 19 -23.94 19.92 -22.23
CA ARG A 19 -23.33 21.13 -21.66
C ARG A 19 -24.25 21.79 -20.64
N ALA A 20 -25.54 21.94 -20.95
CA ALA A 20 -26.55 22.49 -20.04
C ALA A 20 -26.65 21.65 -18.76
N GLN A 21 -26.66 20.32 -18.88
CA GLN A 21 -26.67 19.41 -17.73
C GLN A 21 -25.43 19.59 -16.85
N ARG A 22 -24.23 19.71 -17.45
CA ARG A 22 -23.00 20.01 -16.70
C ARG A 22 -23.02 21.41 -16.06
N GLY A 23 -23.71 22.36 -16.68
CA GLY A 23 -23.92 23.71 -16.16
C GLY A 23 -25.03 23.81 -15.10
N GLY A 24 -25.77 22.73 -14.82
CA GLY A 24 -26.88 22.72 -13.87
C GLY A 24 -28.21 23.26 -14.41
N ASP A 25 -28.29 23.61 -15.69
CA ASP A 25 -29.54 24.01 -16.33
C ASP A 25 -30.30 22.77 -16.81
N ALA A 26 -31.06 22.20 -15.88
CA ALA A 26 -31.81 20.98 -16.15
C ALA A 26 -32.94 21.23 -17.17
N ALA A 27 -33.55 22.42 -17.20
CA ALA A 27 -34.67 22.71 -18.10
C ALA A 27 -34.19 22.79 -19.54
N GLU A 28 -33.05 23.45 -19.77
CA GLU A 28 -32.44 23.53 -21.08
C GLU A 28 -31.92 22.15 -21.54
N ALA A 29 -31.29 21.38 -20.64
CA ALA A 29 -30.85 20.03 -20.94
C ALA A 29 -32.00 19.13 -21.42
N GLU A 30 -33.15 19.18 -20.73
CA GLU A 30 -34.35 18.43 -21.10
C GLU A 30 -34.88 18.82 -22.48
N ARG A 31 -34.95 20.13 -22.76
CA ARG A 31 -35.39 20.66 -24.06
C ARG A 31 -34.49 20.15 -25.18
N CYS A 32 -33.18 20.33 -25.03
CA CYS A 32 -32.17 19.89 -25.98
C CYS A 32 -32.22 18.37 -26.23
N PHE A 33 -32.37 17.54 -25.17
CA PHE A 33 -32.47 16.10 -25.33
C PHE A 33 -33.76 15.65 -26.04
N ARG A 34 -34.90 16.30 -25.76
CA ARG A 34 -36.16 16.02 -26.47
C ARG A 34 -36.04 16.36 -27.95
N GLU A 35 -35.57 17.56 -28.28
CA GLU A 35 -35.39 18.00 -29.65
C GLU A 35 -34.39 17.11 -30.40
N ALA A 36 -33.27 16.74 -29.77
CA ALA A 36 -32.30 15.81 -30.36
C ALA A 36 -32.91 14.42 -30.64
N PHE A 37 -33.72 13.90 -29.72
CA PHE A 37 -34.42 12.63 -29.91
C PHE A 37 -35.43 12.70 -31.06
N GLU A 38 -36.23 13.77 -31.13
CA GLU A 38 -37.20 14.01 -32.21
C GLU A 38 -36.52 14.10 -33.58
N GLN A 39 -35.29 14.60 -33.62
CA GLN A 39 -34.44 14.62 -34.81
C GLN A 39 -33.70 13.29 -35.08
N GLY A 40 -34.05 12.21 -34.39
CA GLY A 40 -33.58 10.85 -34.68
C GLY A 40 -32.36 10.40 -33.90
N ARG A 41 -31.88 11.18 -32.91
CA ARG A 41 -30.77 10.75 -32.04
C ARG A 41 -31.28 9.92 -30.87
N ALA A 42 -31.35 8.60 -31.08
CA ALA A 42 -31.89 7.64 -30.11
C ALA A 42 -31.23 7.70 -28.71
N VAL A 43 -29.92 7.99 -28.63
CA VAL A 43 -29.21 8.07 -27.33
C VAL A 43 -29.75 9.21 -26.45
N ALA A 44 -30.29 10.28 -27.03
CA ALA A 44 -30.84 11.40 -26.25
C ALA A 44 -32.04 11.00 -25.37
N ALA A 45 -32.77 9.93 -25.72
CA ALA A 45 -33.81 9.37 -24.85
C ALA A 45 -33.23 8.78 -23.56
N LEU A 46 -32.03 8.19 -23.60
CA LEU A 46 -31.36 7.65 -22.42
C LEU A 46 -30.91 8.77 -21.48
N ASP A 47 -30.31 9.82 -22.03
CA ASP A 47 -29.86 10.99 -21.26
C ASP A 47 -31.04 11.75 -20.63
N LEU A 48 -32.14 11.87 -21.37
CA LEU A 48 -33.40 12.41 -20.84
C LEU A 48 -33.97 11.55 -19.72
N ALA A 49 -33.96 10.22 -19.86
CA ALA A 49 -34.38 9.33 -18.78
C ALA A 49 -33.52 9.49 -17.52
N GLY A 50 -32.19 9.63 -17.69
CA GLY A 50 -31.25 9.91 -16.59
C GLY A 50 -31.56 11.23 -15.87
N LEU A 51 -31.88 12.28 -16.64
CA LEU A 51 -32.29 13.58 -16.10
C LEU A 51 -33.58 13.48 -15.29
N LEU A 52 -34.59 12.78 -15.80
CA LEU A 52 -35.86 12.58 -15.07
C LEU A 52 -35.66 11.78 -13.78
N LEU A 53 -34.78 10.76 -13.79
CA LEU A 53 -34.41 10.01 -12.59
C LEU A 53 -33.76 10.90 -11.53
N SER A 54 -32.86 11.82 -11.93
CA SER A 54 -32.23 12.75 -10.99
C SER A 54 -33.22 13.69 -10.30
N ARG A 55 -34.40 13.90 -10.90
CA ARG A 55 -35.50 14.70 -10.33
C ARG A 55 -36.54 13.85 -9.59
N GLY A 56 -36.35 12.54 -9.52
CA GLY A 56 -37.26 11.60 -8.88
C GLY A 56 -38.46 11.17 -9.73
N ASP A 57 -38.55 11.62 -10.99
CA ASP A 57 -39.62 11.19 -11.91
C ASP A 57 -39.28 9.82 -12.53
N LYS A 58 -39.52 8.76 -11.74
CA LYS A 58 -39.30 7.38 -12.18
C LYS A 58 -40.25 6.97 -13.30
N ALA A 59 -41.48 7.50 -13.34
CA ALA A 59 -42.48 7.13 -14.33
C ALA A 59 -42.13 7.70 -15.71
N GLY A 60 -41.78 8.98 -15.77
CA GLY A 60 -41.28 9.61 -17.00
C GLY A 60 -39.99 8.95 -17.46
N ALA A 61 -39.06 8.65 -16.55
CA ALA A 61 -37.85 7.93 -16.90
C ALA A 61 -38.10 6.54 -17.48
N GLU A 62 -39.05 5.76 -16.93
CA GLU A 62 -39.42 4.44 -17.48
C GLU A 62 -39.90 4.57 -18.94
N GLU A 63 -40.71 5.58 -19.23
CA GLU A 63 -41.21 5.85 -20.58
C GLU A 63 -40.08 6.15 -21.57
N TRP A 64 -39.12 6.99 -21.18
CA TRP A 64 -37.97 7.34 -22.01
C TRP A 64 -36.95 6.20 -22.14
N CYS A 65 -36.73 5.42 -21.09
CA CYS A 65 -35.94 4.19 -21.16
C CYS A 65 -36.57 3.16 -22.11
N ARG A 66 -37.91 3.04 -22.12
CA ARG A 66 -38.62 2.16 -23.06
C ARG A 66 -38.41 2.60 -24.52
N ARG A 67 -38.52 3.89 -24.81
CA ARG A 67 -38.20 4.43 -26.15
C ARG A 67 -36.75 4.14 -26.56
N ALA A 68 -35.80 4.37 -25.66
CA ALA A 68 -34.39 4.06 -25.91
C ALA A 68 -34.17 2.55 -26.18
N ALA A 69 -34.82 1.69 -25.38
CA ALA A 69 -34.74 0.24 -25.52
C ALA A 69 -35.33 -0.28 -26.84
N GLU A 70 -36.49 0.26 -27.27
CA GLU A 70 -37.14 -0.05 -28.55
C GLU A 70 -36.26 0.31 -29.75
N LEU A 71 -35.48 1.39 -29.64
CA LEU A 71 -34.51 1.80 -30.66
C LEU A 71 -33.18 1.06 -30.57
N GLY A 72 -33.07 0.05 -29.70
CA GLY A 72 -31.87 -0.77 -29.55
C GLY A 72 -30.71 -0.05 -28.87
N VAL A 73 -30.97 1.02 -28.11
CA VAL A 73 -29.94 1.66 -27.27
C VAL A 73 -29.66 0.75 -26.07
N PRO A 74 -28.43 0.21 -25.91
CA PRO A 74 -28.14 -0.82 -24.90
C PRO A 74 -28.35 -0.32 -23.46
N GLY A 75 -27.91 0.90 -23.16
CA GLY A 75 -28.17 1.54 -21.86
C GLY A 75 -29.66 1.78 -21.57
N GLY A 76 -30.51 1.87 -22.60
CA GLY A 76 -31.96 1.96 -22.45
C GLY A 76 -32.57 0.69 -21.87
N ASN A 77 -32.16 -0.47 -22.38
CA ASN A 77 -32.57 -1.77 -21.86
C ASN A 77 -32.06 -2.00 -20.42
N LEU A 78 -30.82 -1.63 -20.12
CA LEU A 78 -30.27 -1.73 -18.76
C LEU A 78 -31.08 -0.89 -17.75
N ASN A 79 -31.30 0.39 -18.04
CA ASN A 79 -31.99 1.30 -17.12
C ASN A 79 -33.49 0.96 -17.00
N LEU A 80 -34.13 0.53 -18.10
CA LEU A 80 -35.49 0.03 -18.06
C LEU A 80 -35.61 -1.19 -17.13
N GLY A 81 -34.67 -2.13 -17.23
CA GLY A 81 -34.65 -3.31 -16.37
C GLY A 81 -34.56 -2.97 -14.89
N VAL A 82 -33.75 -1.97 -14.51
CA VAL A 82 -33.65 -1.48 -13.12
C VAL A 82 -35.00 -0.93 -12.63
N LEU A 83 -35.65 -0.08 -13.43
CA LEU A 83 -36.93 0.53 -13.08
C LEU A 83 -38.05 -0.51 -12.96
N LEU A 84 -38.08 -1.47 -13.87
CA LEU A 84 -39.04 -2.57 -13.84
C LEU A 84 -38.85 -3.46 -12.62
N ARG A 85 -37.60 -3.78 -12.26
CA ARG A 85 -37.28 -4.55 -11.05
C ARG A 85 -37.72 -3.81 -9.79
N ASP A 86 -37.42 -2.51 -9.68
CA ASP A 86 -37.86 -1.65 -8.57
C ASP A 86 -39.40 -1.63 -8.41
N ARG A 87 -40.12 -1.72 -9.54
CA ARG A 87 -41.60 -1.79 -9.59
C ARG A 87 -42.15 -3.20 -9.31
N GLY A 88 -41.29 -4.21 -9.18
CA GLY A 88 -41.69 -5.61 -9.00
C GLY A 88 -42.02 -6.37 -10.30
N ALA A 89 -41.83 -5.75 -11.47
CA ALA A 89 -42.01 -6.38 -12.79
C ALA A 89 -40.77 -7.21 -13.18
N VAL A 90 -40.44 -8.21 -12.37
CA VAL A 90 -39.19 -8.97 -12.44
C VAL A 90 -38.98 -9.67 -13.79
N ASP A 91 -40.02 -10.28 -14.37
CA ASP A 91 -39.90 -10.98 -15.66
C ASP A 91 -39.65 -10.03 -16.83
N GLU A 92 -40.24 -8.83 -16.79
CA GLU A 92 -39.94 -7.79 -17.79
C GLU A 92 -38.51 -7.28 -17.61
N ALA A 93 -38.05 -7.09 -16.37
CA ALA A 93 -36.68 -6.69 -16.07
C ALA A 93 -35.65 -7.71 -16.62
N LYS A 94 -35.90 -9.01 -16.43
CA LYS A 94 -35.05 -10.07 -17.00
C LYS A 94 -34.90 -9.93 -18.51
N ARG A 95 -36.02 -9.80 -19.24
CA ARG A 95 -35.99 -9.63 -20.70
C ARG A 95 -35.20 -8.40 -21.13
N CYS A 96 -35.35 -7.28 -20.41
CA CYS A 96 -34.57 -6.08 -20.69
C CYS A 96 -33.07 -6.31 -20.49
N TYR A 97 -32.67 -6.95 -19.39
CA TYR A 97 -31.25 -7.24 -19.16
C TYR A 97 -30.68 -8.25 -20.15
N GLU A 98 -31.43 -9.30 -20.53
CA GLU A 98 -31.03 -10.25 -21.56
C GLU A 98 -30.80 -9.52 -22.88
N ARG A 99 -31.70 -8.60 -23.24
CA ARG A 99 -31.55 -7.79 -24.44
C ARG A 99 -30.34 -6.86 -24.40
N ALA A 100 -30.07 -6.23 -23.25
CA ALA A 100 -28.88 -5.39 -23.07
C ALA A 100 -27.59 -6.22 -23.24
N TRP A 101 -27.56 -7.43 -22.67
CA TRP A 101 -26.45 -8.36 -22.83
C TRP A 101 -26.26 -8.80 -24.30
N GLU A 102 -27.32 -9.15 -25.01
CA GLU A 102 -27.25 -9.55 -26.42
C GLU A 102 -26.70 -8.46 -27.34
N LEU A 103 -26.95 -7.19 -27.02
CA LEU A 103 -26.54 -6.05 -27.85
C LEU A 103 -25.06 -5.73 -27.71
N GLU A 104 -24.53 -5.69 -26.48
CA GLU A 104 -23.16 -5.21 -26.22
C GLU A 104 -22.37 -6.02 -25.18
N SER A 105 -22.88 -7.17 -24.74
CA SER A 105 -22.28 -7.96 -23.63
C SER A 105 -22.07 -7.11 -22.36
N ASP A 106 -23.06 -6.28 -22.04
CA ASP A 106 -23.03 -5.38 -20.89
C ASP A 106 -22.92 -6.18 -19.57
N ASP A 107 -21.77 -6.07 -18.91
CA ASP A 107 -21.44 -6.79 -17.69
C ASP A 107 -22.38 -6.44 -16.52
N LYS A 108 -22.93 -5.23 -16.49
CA LYS A 108 -23.90 -4.80 -15.47
C LYS A 108 -25.26 -5.44 -15.71
N ALA A 109 -25.67 -5.60 -16.97
CA ALA A 109 -26.91 -6.32 -17.31
C ALA A 109 -26.81 -7.79 -16.89
N ALA A 110 -25.72 -8.47 -17.23
CA ALA A 110 -25.46 -9.84 -16.78
C ALA A 110 -25.38 -9.95 -15.25
N SER A 111 -24.72 -9.00 -14.56
CA SER A 111 -24.68 -8.99 -13.09
C SER A 111 -26.08 -8.79 -12.47
N ASN A 112 -26.93 -7.96 -13.08
CA ASN A 112 -28.31 -7.75 -12.61
C ASN A 112 -29.19 -8.99 -12.84
N LEU A 113 -28.99 -9.71 -13.95
CA LEU A 113 -29.63 -11.02 -14.17
C LEU A 113 -29.21 -12.02 -13.12
N GLY A 114 -27.90 -12.11 -12.85
CA GLY A 114 -27.35 -12.95 -11.79
C GLY A 114 -28.04 -12.69 -10.45
N ALA A 115 -28.21 -11.41 -10.09
CA ALA A 115 -28.88 -11.02 -8.84
C ALA A 115 -30.37 -11.42 -8.80
N ILE A 116 -31.09 -11.29 -9.92
CA ILE A 116 -32.50 -11.73 -9.98
C ILE A 116 -32.60 -13.26 -9.84
N TYR A 117 -31.70 -14.01 -10.49
CA TYR A 117 -31.71 -15.47 -10.40
C TYR A 117 -31.23 -15.97 -9.03
N ASP A 118 -30.32 -15.27 -8.36
CA ASP A 118 -29.83 -15.61 -7.03
C ASP A 118 -30.94 -15.50 -5.96
N ASP A 119 -31.71 -14.40 -5.97
CA ASP A 119 -32.82 -14.13 -5.04
C ASP A 119 -32.44 -14.40 -3.56
N ASP A 120 -31.34 -13.77 -3.11
CA ASP A 120 -30.74 -13.98 -1.78
C ASP A 120 -30.49 -15.46 -1.45
N GLY A 121 -29.97 -16.23 -2.41
CA GLY A 121 -29.64 -17.65 -2.27
C GLY A 121 -30.84 -18.60 -2.41
N LYS A 122 -32.04 -18.10 -2.75
CA LYS A 122 -33.28 -18.90 -2.80
C LYS A 122 -33.77 -19.21 -4.21
N GLY A 123 -33.21 -18.55 -5.22
CA GLY A 123 -33.63 -18.67 -6.61
C GLY A 123 -32.95 -19.80 -7.37
N ASP A 124 -32.81 -19.61 -8.69
CA ASP A 124 -32.09 -20.54 -9.56
C ASP A 124 -30.58 -20.24 -9.50
N LEU A 125 -29.90 -20.90 -8.57
CA LEU A 125 -28.47 -20.76 -8.38
C LEU A 125 -27.64 -21.30 -9.56
N VAL A 126 -28.21 -22.06 -10.51
CA VAL A 126 -27.50 -22.45 -11.73
C VAL A 126 -27.45 -21.27 -12.68
N ALA A 127 -28.61 -20.67 -12.94
CA ALA A 127 -28.71 -19.47 -13.78
C ALA A 127 -27.95 -18.29 -13.15
N ALA A 128 -28.01 -18.11 -11.83
CA ALA A 128 -27.26 -17.08 -11.14
C ALA A 128 -25.75 -17.22 -11.35
N ALA A 129 -25.22 -18.45 -11.19
CA ALA A 129 -23.80 -18.73 -11.39
C ALA A 129 -23.37 -18.48 -12.84
N GLU A 130 -24.20 -18.84 -13.82
CA GLU A 130 -23.94 -18.59 -15.23
C GLU A 130 -23.87 -17.09 -15.53
N TRP A 131 -24.86 -16.31 -15.11
CA TRP A 131 -24.93 -14.88 -15.40
C TRP A 131 -23.85 -14.07 -14.66
N TYR A 132 -23.61 -14.37 -13.39
CA TYR A 132 -22.49 -13.75 -12.67
C TYR A 132 -21.14 -14.16 -13.26
N GLY A 133 -20.98 -15.41 -13.74
CA GLY A 133 -19.78 -15.86 -14.44
C GLY A 133 -19.50 -15.05 -15.70
N ARG A 134 -20.52 -14.85 -16.55
CA ARG A 134 -20.42 -14.04 -17.76
C ARG A 134 -20.01 -12.59 -17.47
N ALA A 135 -20.61 -11.97 -16.46
CA ALA A 135 -20.25 -10.62 -16.04
C ALA A 135 -18.82 -10.55 -15.49
N ALA A 136 -18.41 -11.53 -14.67
CA ALA A 136 -17.06 -11.62 -14.14
C ALA A 136 -16.00 -11.80 -15.24
N ASP A 137 -16.30 -12.58 -16.29
CA ASP A 137 -15.42 -12.75 -17.45
C ASP A 137 -15.24 -11.44 -18.25
N HIS A 138 -16.18 -10.49 -18.12
CA HIS A 138 -16.08 -9.14 -18.67
C HIS A 138 -15.51 -8.10 -17.68
N GLY A 139 -14.92 -8.56 -16.58
CA GLY A 139 -14.22 -7.71 -15.62
C GLY A 139 -15.10 -7.14 -14.49
N ASN A 140 -16.35 -7.60 -14.34
CA ASN A 140 -17.20 -7.14 -13.25
C ASN A 140 -16.81 -7.76 -11.91
N ALA A 141 -16.12 -6.97 -11.08
CA ALA A 141 -15.62 -7.39 -9.77
C ALA A 141 -16.74 -7.74 -8.78
N ILE A 142 -17.89 -7.06 -8.86
CA ILE A 142 -19.08 -7.29 -8.00
C ILE A 142 -19.71 -8.63 -8.35
N ALA A 143 -19.87 -8.92 -9.64
CA ALA A 143 -20.41 -10.19 -10.11
C ALA A 143 -19.49 -11.37 -9.70
N ALA A 144 -18.17 -11.23 -9.85
CA ALA A 144 -17.21 -12.23 -9.38
C ALA A 144 -17.32 -12.48 -7.87
N TYR A 145 -17.55 -11.41 -7.09
CA TYR A 145 -17.73 -11.53 -5.64
C TYR A 145 -19.03 -12.23 -5.27
N ASN A 146 -20.14 -11.87 -5.91
CA ASN A 146 -21.45 -12.50 -5.70
C ASN A 146 -21.47 -13.96 -6.17
N LEU A 147 -20.77 -14.28 -7.26
CA LEU A 147 -20.57 -15.65 -7.71
C LEU A 147 -19.97 -16.54 -6.62
N GLY A 148 -19.09 -16.00 -5.77
CA GLY A 148 -18.56 -16.73 -4.63
C GLY A 148 -19.62 -17.10 -3.59
N PHE A 149 -20.60 -16.23 -3.32
CA PHE A 149 -21.75 -16.57 -2.47
C PHE A 149 -22.67 -17.59 -3.12
N VAL A 150 -22.94 -17.47 -4.42
CA VAL A 150 -23.70 -18.50 -5.15
C VAL A 150 -23.04 -19.87 -5.03
N TRP A 151 -21.71 -19.96 -5.19
CA TRP A 151 -20.99 -21.23 -4.98
C TRP A 151 -20.98 -21.69 -3.52
N GLN A 152 -21.02 -20.76 -2.56
CA GLN A 152 -21.17 -21.10 -1.15
C GLN A 152 -22.50 -21.78 -0.87
N ASP A 153 -23.61 -21.20 -1.34
CA ASP A 153 -24.96 -21.71 -1.12
C ASP A 153 -25.19 -23.04 -1.84
N ARG A 154 -24.46 -23.27 -2.94
CA ARG A 154 -24.40 -24.55 -3.65
C ARG A 154 -23.49 -25.59 -3.00
N GLY A 155 -22.74 -25.25 -1.95
CA GLY A 155 -21.82 -26.17 -1.28
C GLY A 155 -20.57 -26.51 -2.10
N GLU A 156 -20.10 -25.59 -2.95
CA GLU A 156 -18.95 -25.78 -3.87
C GLU A 156 -17.74 -24.94 -3.42
N PRO A 157 -17.00 -25.35 -2.37
CA PRO A 157 -15.97 -24.51 -1.74
C PRO A 157 -14.79 -24.18 -2.65
N GLY A 158 -14.44 -25.06 -3.60
CA GLY A 158 -13.37 -24.80 -4.59
C GLY A 158 -13.74 -23.65 -5.53
N LYS A 159 -14.93 -23.72 -6.14
CA LYS A 159 -15.44 -22.68 -7.05
C LYS A 159 -15.69 -21.35 -6.33
N ARG A 160 -16.12 -21.40 -5.07
CA ARG A 160 -16.22 -20.21 -4.20
C ARG A 160 -14.88 -19.49 -4.09
N MET A 161 -13.81 -20.22 -3.78
CA MET A 161 -12.47 -19.63 -3.64
C MET A 161 -11.94 -19.07 -4.97
N GLU A 162 -12.20 -19.76 -6.09
CA GLU A 162 -11.84 -19.27 -7.43
C GLU A 162 -12.56 -17.96 -7.77
N ALA A 163 -13.87 -17.89 -7.51
CA ALA A 163 -14.69 -16.71 -7.76
C ALA A 163 -14.22 -15.52 -6.92
N TRP A 164 -14.00 -15.70 -5.61
CA TRP A 164 -13.50 -14.63 -4.76
C TRP A 164 -12.06 -14.22 -5.07
N ARG A 165 -11.18 -15.14 -5.49
CA ARG A 165 -9.84 -14.76 -5.98
C ARG A 165 -9.92 -13.88 -7.22
N ARG A 166 -10.75 -14.27 -8.19
CA ARG A 166 -11.02 -13.45 -9.37
C ARG A 166 -11.57 -12.07 -8.99
N ALA A 167 -12.49 -12.01 -8.03
CA ALA A 167 -13.01 -10.73 -7.53
C ALA A 167 -11.91 -9.86 -6.90
N ALA A 168 -10.99 -10.45 -6.14
CA ALA A 168 -9.86 -9.73 -5.54
C ALA A 168 -8.88 -9.21 -6.61
N ASP A 169 -8.64 -9.98 -7.67
CA ASP A 169 -7.78 -9.57 -8.78
C ASP A 169 -8.42 -8.46 -9.61
N LEU A 170 -9.75 -8.47 -9.73
CA LEU A 170 -10.57 -7.36 -10.24
C LEU A 170 -10.77 -6.22 -9.22
N LYS A 171 -10.05 -6.23 -8.10
CA LYS A 171 -10.04 -5.17 -7.07
C LYS A 171 -11.39 -4.95 -6.36
N HIS A 172 -12.20 -5.99 -6.21
CA HIS A 172 -13.40 -5.92 -5.37
C HIS A 172 -13.02 -5.71 -3.88
N PRO A 173 -13.53 -4.68 -3.20
CA PRO A 173 -13.06 -4.29 -1.87
C PRO A 173 -13.37 -5.32 -0.76
N GLY A 174 -14.40 -6.14 -0.93
CA GLY A 174 -14.79 -7.18 0.03
C GLY A 174 -14.13 -8.55 -0.19
N ALA A 175 -13.50 -8.78 -1.35
CA ALA A 175 -13.12 -10.13 -1.76
C ALA A 175 -11.96 -10.69 -0.92
N ALA A 176 -10.92 -9.89 -0.68
CA ALA A 176 -9.80 -10.29 0.16
C ALA A 176 -10.24 -10.64 1.59
N ALA A 177 -11.16 -9.86 2.18
CA ALA A 177 -11.71 -10.13 3.50
C ALA A 177 -12.53 -11.43 3.56
N ALA A 178 -13.30 -11.73 2.50
CA ALA A 178 -14.06 -12.99 2.40
C ALA A 178 -13.12 -14.21 2.32
N ILE A 179 -12.07 -14.13 1.49
CA ILE A 179 -11.04 -15.17 1.39
C ILE A 179 -10.34 -15.38 2.74
N ALA A 180 -9.99 -14.29 3.42
CA ALA A 180 -9.42 -14.37 4.77
C ALA A 180 -10.35 -15.09 5.76
N GLY A 181 -11.66 -14.82 5.69
CA GLY A 181 -12.67 -15.49 6.49
C GLY A 181 -12.62 -17.00 6.36
N VAL A 182 -12.56 -17.52 5.12
CA VAL A 182 -12.47 -18.96 4.84
C VAL A 182 -11.21 -19.57 5.44
N HIS A 183 -10.05 -18.93 5.26
CA HIS A 183 -8.80 -19.43 5.83
C HIS A 183 -8.86 -19.47 7.36
N LEU A 184 -9.43 -18.46 8.00
CA LEU A 184 -9.54 -18.40 9.45
C LEU A 184 -10.51 -19.44 10.02
N GLU A 185 -11.64 -19.70 9.35
CA GLU A 185 -12.55 -20.80 9.70
C GLU A 185 -11.85 -22.16 9.64
N GLN A 186 -10.99 -22.35 8.65
CA GLN A 186 -10.15 -23.55 8.49
C GLN A 186 -8.94 -23.59 9.42
N ARG A 187 -8.78 -22.61 10.32
CA ARG A 187 -7.61 -22.44 11.20
C ARG A 187 -6.28 -22.22 10.48
N ASN A 188 -6.33 -21.83 9.21
CA ASN A 188 -5.18 -21.42 8.40
C ASN A 188 -4.84 -19.96 8.68
N VAL A 189 -4.40 -19.66 9.91
CA VAL A 189 -4.20 -18.27 10.40
C VAL A 189 -3.22 -17.48 9.54
N ASN A 190 -2.12 -18.10 9.09
CA ASN A 190 -1.10 -17.42 8.29
C ASN A 190 -1.67 -16.90 6.96
N GLU A 191 -2.39 -17.75 6.22
CA GLU A 191 -3.06 -17.34 4.98
C GLU A 191 -4.16 -16.31 5.24
N GLY A 192 -4.92 -16.49 6.33
CA GLY A 192 -5.92 -15.52 6.76
C GLY A 192 -5.31 -14.13 6.97
N VAL A 193 -4.16 -14.05 7.63
CA VAL A 193 -3.42 -12.80 7.85
C VAL A 193 -2.98 -12.16 6.54
N VAL A 194 -2.44 -12.93 5.58
CA VAL A 194 -2.04 -12.40 4.26
C VAL A 194 -3.21 -11.72 3.57
N TRP A 195 -4.38 -12.37 3.53
CA TRP A 195 -5.56 -11.82 2.89
C TRP A 195 -6.19 -10.64 3.66
N LEU A 196 -6.17 -10.66 5.00
CA LEU A 196 -6.58 -9.49 5.78
C LEU A 196 -5.67 -8.29 5.52
N ARG A 197 -4.35 -8.49 5.43
CA ARG A 197 -3.40 -7.42 5.09
C ARG A 197 -3.73 -6.83 3.72
N ARG A 198 -3.96 -7.67 2.71
CA ARG A 198 -4.40 -7.22 1.38
C ARG A 198 -5.70 -6.42 1.43
N ALA A 199 -6.71 -6.86 2.18
CA ALA A 199 -7.96 -6.13 2.34
C ALA A 199 -7.77 -4.72 2.95
N VAL A 200 -6.85 -4.59 3.91
CA VAL A 200 -6.51 -3.30 4.50
C VAL A 200 -5.74 -2.42 3.52
N LEU A 201 -4.72 -2.95 2.84
CA LEU A 201 -3.84 -2.18 1.97
C LEU A 201 -4.51 -1.75 0.66
N GLU A 202 -5.36 -2.60 0.07
CA GLU A 202 -6.01 -2.31 -1.21
C GLU A 202 -7.34 -1.56 -1.07
N ALA A 203 -8.09 -1.79 0.02
CA ALA A 203 -9.46 -1.27 0.17
C ALA A 203 -9.69 -0.47 1.46
N GLY A 204 -8.69 -0.32 2.33
CA GLY A 204 -8.85 0.37 3.60
C GLY A 204 -9.85 -0.30 4.56
N ASP A 205 -10.05 -1.63 4.47
CA ASP A 205 -11.07 -2.31 5.26
C ASP A 205 -10.76 -2.29 6.77
N LYS A 206 -11.41 -1.35 7.47
CA LYS A 206 -11.25 -1.16 8.92
C LYS A 206 -11.63 -2.39 9.75
N ARG A 207 -12.52 -3.25 9.23
CA ARG A 207 -12.87 -4.51 9.93
C ARG A 207 -11.71 -5.50 9.88
N SER A 208 -11.08 -5.68 8.73
CA SER A 208 -9.89 -6.50 8.58
C SER A 208 -8.72 -5.97 9.41
N ALA A 209 -8.55 -4.65 9.49
CA ALA A 209 -7.53 -4.03 10.34
C ALA A 209 -7.70 -4.36 11.83
N ARG A 210 -8.93 -4.23 12.37
CA ARG A 210 -9.23 -4.65 13.75
C ARG A 210 -8.97 -6.14 13.97
N ARG A 211 -9.38 -6.98 13.01
CA ARG A 211 -9.16 -8.43 13.10
C ARG A 211 -7.66 -8.80 13.10
N LEU A 212 -6.84 -8.10 12.30
CA LEU A 212 -5.38 -8.23 12.36
C LEU A 212 -4.84 -7.82 13.72
N SER A 213 -5.30 -6.67 14.25
CA SER A 213 -4.92 -6.21 15.59
C SER A 213 -5.18 -7.29 16.64
N ASP A 214 -6.38 -7.86 16.66
CA ASP A 214 -6.75 -8.92 17.60
C ASP A 214 -5.89 -10.19 17.43
N ILE A 215 -5.64 -10.62 16.18
CA ILE A 215 -4.79 -11.79 15.90
C ILE A 215 -3.37 -11.56 16.43
N TYR A 216 -2.79 -10.39 16.20
CA TYR A 216 -1.44 -10.08 16.66
C TYR A 216 -1.35 -9.91 18.17
N ALA A 217 -2.34 -9.28 18.81
CA ALA A 217 -2.40 -9.13 20.25
C ALA A 217 -2.48 -10.51 20.93
N ASN A 218 -3.33 -11.40 20.43
CA ASN A 218 -3.43 -12.78 20.93
C ASN A 218 -2.15 -13.59 20.72
N ALA A 219 -1.32 -13.22 19.73
CA ALA A 219 -0.01 -13.83 19.49
C ALA A 219 1.13 -13.16 20.30
N GLY A 220 0.82 -12.21 21.19
CA GLY A 220 1.82 -11.45 21.97
C GLY A 220 2.66 -10.49 21.12
N ARG A 221 2.18 -10.11 19.93
CA ARG A 221 2.86 -9.19 19.00
C ARG A 221 2.27 -7.79 19.10
N ASP A 222 2.38 -7.17 20.27
CA ASP A 222 1.67 -5.93 20.62
C ASP A 222 1.97 -4.76 19.68
N ARG A 223 3.23 -4.60 19.23
CA ARG A 223 3.60 -3.55 18.26
C ARG A 223 2.90 -3.74 16.92
N MET A 224 2.79 -4.99 16.47
CA MET A 224 2.10 -5.35 15.24
C MET A 224 0.59 -5.12 15.38
N ALA A 225 0.02 -5.50 16.52
CA ALA A 225 -1.38 -5.28 16.82
C ALA A 225 -1.73 -3.79 16.75
N ARG A 226 -0.95 -2.97 17.46
CA ARG A 226 -1.11 -1.51 17.46
C ARG A 226 -0.97 -0.92 16.06
N PHE A 227 0.06 -1.31 15.30
CA PHE A 227 0.28 -0.81 13.95
C PHE A 227 -0.94 -1.07 13.05
N TRP A 228 -1.39 -2.33 12.95
CA TRP A 228 -2.53 -2.68 12.09
C TRP A 228 -3.85 -2.10 12.58
N GLY A 229 -4.01 -1.90 13.89
CA GLY A 229 -5.17 -1.21 14.45
C GLY A 229 -5.23 0.28 14.10
N GLU A 230 -4.08 0.96 13.96
CA GLU A 230 -3.99 2.38 13.60
C GLU A 230 -3.94 2.62 12.08
N PHE A 231 -3.50 1.64 11.30
CA PHE A 231 -3.16 1.80 9.87
C PHE A 231 -4.25 2.49 9.02
N PRO A 232 -5.54 2.12 9.07
CA PRO A 232 -6.57 2.76 8.23
C PRO A 232 -6.83 4.24 8.55
N ASP A 233 -6.39 4.70 9.70
CA ASP A 233 -6.56 6.09 10.18
C ASP A 233 -5.21 6.81 10.23
N GLY A 234 -4.20 6.33 9.50
CA GLY A 234 -2.82 6.80 9.53
C GLY A 234 -2.05 6.25 10.75
N PRO A 235 -1.02 5.40 10.56
CA PRO A 235 -0.25 4.88 11.68
C PRO A 235 0.61 5.98 12.32
N THR A 236 0.95 5.82 13.60
CA THR A 236 1.83 6.78 14.32
C THR A 236 3.32 6.43 14.24
N PHE A 237 3.64 5.27 13.69
CA PHE A 237 5.00 4.72 13.52
C PHE A 237 4.99 3.68 12.39
N TYR A 238 6.16 3.31 11.90
CA TYR A 238 6.32 2.29 10.86
C TYR A 238 5.96 0.87 11.33
N SER A 239 5.58 0.01 10.40
CA SER A 239 5.42 -1.41 10.65
C SER A 239 6.72 -2.00 11.23
N PRO A 240 6.64 -2.99 12.14
CA PRO A 240 7.83 -3.68 12.62
C PRO A 240 8.65 -4.31 11.48
N GLU A 241 8.02 -4.74 10.39
CA GLU A 241 8.71 -5.24 9.19
C GLU A 241 9.53 -4.14 8.51
N PHE A 242 8.96 -2.95 8.31
CA PHE A 242 9.68 -1.82 7.72
C PHE A 242 10.83 -1.37 8.62
N GLN A 243 10.61 -1.28 9.94
CA GLN A 243 11.68 -0.92 10.88
C GLN A 243 12.85 -1.91 10.82
N ALA A 244 12.56 -3.21 10.80
CA ALA A 244 13.60 -4.23 10.69
C ALA A 244 14.37 -4.13 9.37
N PHE A 245 13.68 -3.96 8.24
CA PHE A 245 14.32 -3.75 6.94
C PHE A 245 15.19 -2.48 6.90
N ALA A 246 14.59 -1.34 7.25
CA ALA A 246 15.19 -0.04 7.04
C ALA A 246 16.39 0.22 7.98
N SER A 247 16.33 -0.31 9.21
CA SER A 247 17.39 -0.11 10.20
C SER A 247 18.69 -0.83 9.85
N GLU A 248 18.64 -1.96 9.13
CA GLU A 248 19.82 -2.75 8.76
C GLU A 248 20.79 -1.96 7.87
N GLY A 249 20.26 -1.26 6.86
CA GLY A 249 21.07 -0.41 5.97
C GLY A 249 21.22 1.05 6.44
N ALA A 250 20.61 1.44 7.56
CA ALA A 250 20.38 2.85 7.88
C ALA A 250 21.65 3.69 7.98
N ALA A 251 22.66 3.21 8.70
CA ALA A 251 23.90 3.97 8.89
C ALA A 251 24.69 4.11 7.57
N ALA A 252 24.71 3.07 6.74
CA ALA A 252 25.33 3.10 5.42
C ALA A 252 24.56 4.03 4.46
N ALA A 253 23.22 3.98 4.47
CA ALA A 253 22.38 4.87 3.66
C ALA A 253 22.54 6.34 4.06
N ILE A 254 22.63 6.65 5.35
CA ILE A 254 22.94 8.01 5.84
C ILE A 254 24.32 8.45 5.34
N GLN A 255 25.32 7.57 5.41
CA GLN A 255 26.67 7.88 4.95
C GLN A 255 26.73 8.13 3.44
N GLN A 256 26.03 7.31 2.65
CA GLN A 256 25.91 7.46 1.20
C GLN A 256 25.19 8.76 0.83
N GLN A 257 24.13 9.12 1.55
CA GLN A 257 23.41 10.37 1.35
C GLN A 257 24.25 11.59 1.74
N ASP A 258 25.04 11.53 2.83
CA ASP A 258 25.99 12.59 3.21
C ASP A 258 27.01 12.80 2.06
N ALA A 259 27.58 11.71 1.50
CA ALA A 259 28.53 11.79 0.38
C ALA A 259 27.92 12.39 -0.90
N PHE A 260 26.65 12.09 -1.19
CA PHE A 260 25.92 12.70 -2.29
C PHE A 260 25.69 14.19 -2.08
N ILE A 261 25.23 14.59 -0.88
CA ILE A 261 24.98 16.01 -0.57
C ILE A 261 26.27 16.82 -0.60
N ASP A 262 27.39 16.27 -0.13
CA ASP A 262 28.69 16.95 -0.16
C ASP A 262 29.23 17.14 -1.59
N ALA A 263 28.78 16.33 -2.55
CA ALA A 263 29.24 16.38 -3.93
C ALA A 263 28.49 17.37 -4.84
N PHE A 264 27.31 17.85 -4.43
CA PHE A 264 26.43 18.67 -5.27
C PHE A 264 25.81 19.86 -4.53
N THR A 265 25.70 20.98 -5.22
CA THR A 265 24.84 22.09 -4.78
C THR A 265 23.41 21.84 -5.29
N MET A 266 22.44 21.73 -4.40
CA MET A 266 21.05 21.31 -4.72
C MET A 266 20.07 22.47 -4.89
N ASP A 267 20.49 23.57 -5.53
CA ASP A 267 19.66 24.77 -5.69
C ASP A 267 18.56 24.59 -6.76
N TYR A 268 18.91 23.90 -7.85
CA TYR A 268 18.03 23.66 -8.99
C TYR A 268 18.28 22.26 -9.57
N VAL A 269 17.20 21.60 -9.97
CA VAL A 269 17.23 20.25 -10.55
C VAL A 269 16.45 20.28 -11.86
N GLU A 270 17.15 20.07 -12.97
CA GLU A 270 16.49 19.72 -14.25
C GLU A 270 16.34 18.20 -14.29
N TRP A 271 15.27 17.69 -14.89
CA TRP A 271 15.05 16.26 -14.98
C TRP A 271 14.21 15.92 -16.20
N ASP A 272 14.47 14.74 -16.74
CA ASP A 272 13.81 14.17 -17.91
C ASP A 272 13.42 12.72 -17.58
N PRO A 273 12.13 12.44 -17.35
CA PRO A 273 11.67 11.10 -17.01
C PRO A 273 11.66 10.13 -18.20
N GLU A 274 11.64 10.63 -19.44
CA GLU A 274 11.71 9.83 -20.66
C GLU A 274 13.15 9.36 -20.91
N ALA A 275 14.12 10.23 -20.68
CA ALA A 275 15.54 9.87 -20.77
C ALA A 275 16.08 9.20 -19.48
N ALA A 276 15.29 9.18 -18.40
CA ALA A 276 15.74 8.79 -17.05
C ALA A 276 17.03 9.52 -16.63
N THR A 277 17.05 10.84 -16.79
CA THR A 277 18.18 11.69 -16.40
C THR A 277 17.78 12.85 -15.48
N MET A 278 18.69 13.30 -14.63
CA MET A 278 18.57 14.56 -13.90
C MET A 278 19.87 15.37 -14.02
N THR A 279 19.79 16.69 -14.03
CA THR A 279 20.96 17.58 -14.02
C THR A 279 21.01 18.31 -12.68
N LEU A 280 22.13 18.13 -11.97
CA LEU A 280 22.45 18.78 -10.71
C LEU A 280 23.80 19.50 -10.86
N ASP A 281 23.86 20.77 -10.46
CA ASP A 281 25.10 21.56 -10.52
C ASP A 281 25.78 21.51 -11.91
N GLY A 282 24.97 21.58 -12.98
CA GLY A 282 25.42 21.50 -14.37
C GLY A 282 25.91 20.12 -14.83
N ARG A 283 25.82 19.08 -14.00
CA ARG A 283 26.19 17.69 -14.32
C ARG A 283 24.94 16.85 -14.55
N THR A 284 24.86 16.23 -15.72
CA THR A 284 23.77 15.28 -16.04
C THR A 284 24.10 13.90 -15.50
N LEU A 285 23.27 13.44 -14.58
CA LEU A 285 23.22 12.11 -14.01
C LEU A 285 22.17 11.27 -14.75
N ARG A 286 22.45 9.99 -14.92
CA ARG A 286 21.56 8.96 -15.47
C ARG A 286 20.85 8.23 -14.34
N GLY A 287 20.02 7.26 -14.71
CA GLY A 287 19.45 6.35 -13.72
C GLY A 287 18.43 7.02 -12.80
N LEU A 288 17.79 8.09 -13.27
CA LEU A 288 16.73 8.77 -12.53
C LEU A 288 15.62 7.77 -12.23
N THR A 289 15.21 7.70 -10.96
CA THR A 289 13.94 7.10 -10.54
C THR A 289 13.08 8.14 -9.83
N VAL A 290 11.85 8.35 -10.30
CA VAL A 290 10.89 9.22 -9.61
C VAL A 290 10.19 8.38 -8.53
N LEU A 291 10.65 8.46 -7.28
CA LEU A 291 10.14 7.61 -6.19
C LEU A 291 8.67 7.90 -5.88
N GLY A 292 8.36 9.16 -5.63
CA GLY A 292 7.02 9.56 -5.23
C GLY A 292 6.95 11.02 -4.86
N SER A 293 5.81 11.40 -4.29
CA SER A 293 5.56 12.77 -3.86
C SER A 293 4.94 12.82 -2.47
N PHE A 294 5.31 13.85 -1.70
CA PHE A 294 4.72 14.16 -0.42
C PHE A 294 3.92 15.46 -0.50
N SER A 295 2.70 15.46 0.03
CA SER A 295 1.84 16.64 0.13
C SER A 295 1.96 17.26 1.53
N ASN A 296 2.38 18.52 1.61
CA ASN A 296 2.41 19.26 2.87
C ASN A 296 1.01 19.64 3.37
N LEU A 297 -0.01 19.59 2.50
CA LEU A 297 -1.39 19.95 2.84
C LEU A 297 -2.12 18.79 3.51
N SER A 298 -2.03 17.60 2.92
CA SER A 298 -2.67 16.38 3.42
C SER A 298 -1.76 15.55 4.32
N GLN A 299 -0.46 15.85 4.35
CA GLN A 299 0.56 15.07 5.07
C GLN A 299 0.60 13.61 4.60
N THR A 300 0.38 13.40 3.30
CA THR A 300 0.34 12.07 2.68
C THR A 300 1.48 11.89 1.69
N TRP A 301 1.93 10.65 1.57
CA TRP A 301 2.84 10.19 0.55
C TRP A 301 2.08 9.44 -0.55
N LEU A 302 2.44 9.69 -1.80
CA LEU A 302 1.97 8.95 -2.96
C LEU A 302 3.19 8.42 -3.73
N TRP A 303 3.34 7.10 -3.76
CA TRP A 303 4.31 6.43 -4.63
C TRP A 303 3.93 6.65 -6.10
N THR A 304 4.92 6.86 -6.96
CA THR A 304 4.65 7.21 -8.38
C THR A 304 3.90 6.11 -9.13
N TRP A 305 4.10 4.84 -8.77
CA TRP A 305 3.38 3.71 -9.38
C TRP A 305 1.89 3.69 -9.12
N ASP A 306 1.43 4.45 -8.12
CA ASP A 306 0.01 4.57 -7.75
C ASP A 306 -0.56 5.94 -8.16
N ASN A 307 0.22 6.76 -8.87
CA ASN A 307 -0.22 8.03 -9.40
C ASN A 307 -0.65 7.87 -10.87
N PRO A 308 -1.97 7.89 -11.18
CA PRO A 308 -2.47 7.67 -12.53
C PRO A 308 -2.14 8.81 -13.50
N SER A 309 -1.60 9.94 -13.01
CA SER A 309 -1.17 11.05 -13.85
C SER A 309 0.15 10.77 -14.58
N TRP A 310 0.88 9.73 -14.18
CA TRP A 310 2.12 9.31 -14.84
C TRP A 310 1.86 8.16 -15.81
N ASP A 311 2.53 8.22 -16.96
CA ASP A 311 2.69 7.05 -17.82
C ASP A 311 3.58 6.04 -17.10
N GLN A 312 3.05 4.85 -16.84
CA GLN A 312 3.69 3.81 -16.03
C GLN A 312 4.81 3.08 -16.80
N ASP A 313 4.92 3.31 -18.10
CA ASP A 313 5.97 2.72 -18.95
C ASP A 313 7.22 3.62 -19.06
N LEU A 314 7.24 4.78 -18.38
CA LEU A 314 8.38 5.69 -18.41
C LEU A 314 9.65 5.03 -17.84
N PRO A 315 10.82 5.22 -18.50
CA PRO A 315 12.09 4.69 -18.01
C PRO A 315 12.41 5.09 -16.55
N ALA A 316 12.06 6.31 -16.15
CA ALA A 316 12.27 6.78 -14.78
C ALA A 316 11.36 6.15 -13.71
N LEU A 317 10.44 5.26 -14.08
CA LEU A 317 9.59 4.51 -13.14
C LEU A 317 9.98 3.02 -13.08
N ALA A 318 10.83 2.54 -13.99
CA ALA A 318 11.13 1.11 -14.15
C ALA A 318 11.61 0.43 -12.84
N ASN A 319 12.46 1.12 -12.08
CA ASN A 319 13.04 0.60 -10.84
C ASN A 319 12.04 0.53 -9.67
N LEU A 320 10.88 1.20 -9.75
CA LEU A 320 9.85 1.15 -8.70
C LEU A 320 9.28 -0.26 -8.51
N ARG A 321 9.28 -1.07 -9.57
CA ARG A 321 8.87 -2.47 -9.50
C ARG A 321 9.71 -3.24 -8.49
N THR A 322 11.02 -3.01 -8.44
CA THR A 322 11.93 -3.65 -7.48
C THR A 322 11.54 -3.34 -6.04
N ILE A 323 11.20 -2.08 -5.74
CA ILE A 323 10.76 -1.65 -4.40
C ILE A 323 9.46 -2.35 -4.02
N ARG A 324 8.47 -2.34 -4.93
CA ARG A 324 7.16 -2.94 -4.68
C ARG A 324 7.24 -4.46 -4.52
N GLU A 325 7.97 -5.15 -5.39
CA GLU A 325 8.17 -6.61 -5.31
C GLU A 325 8.94 -7.02 -4.05
N PHE A 326 9.88 -6.18 -3.58
CA PHE A 326 10.50 -6.36 -2.28
C PHE A 326 9.47 -6.22 -1.15
N GLY A 327 8.66 -5.16 -1.19
CA GLY A 327 7.55 -4.95 -0.26
C GLY A 327 6.60 -6.15 -0.18
N GLU A 328 6.16 -6.66 -1.33
CA GLU A 328 5.26 -7.81 -1.43
C GLU A 328 5.89 -9.10 -0.89
N ARG A 329 7.14 -9.40 -1.25
CA ARG A 329 7.86 -10.60 -0.75
C ARG A 329 8.09 -10.56 0.76
N HIS A 330 8.37 -9.39 1.31
CA HIS A 330 8.66 -9.21 2.74
C HIS A 330 7.45 -8.74 3.55
N GLN A 331 6.29 -8.58 2.90
CA GLN A 331 5.02 -8.16 3.49
C GLN A 331 5.12 -6.81 4.25
N ILE A 332 5.80 -5.84 3.63
CA ILE A 332 6.07 -4.51 4.18
C ILE A 332 5.01 -3.52 3.66
N PRO A 333 4.04 -3.09 4.49
CA PRO A 333 2.91 -2.29 4.05
C PRO A 333 3.30 -0.93 3.47
N GLU A 334 4.37 -0.29 3.98
CA GLU A 334 4.90 0.98 3.49
C GLU A 334 5.42 0.92 2.04
N LEU A 335 5.84 -0.25 1.59
CA LEU A 335 6.38 -0.48 0.24
C LEU A 335 5.36 -1.13 -0.70
N ILE A 336 4.16 -1.43 -0.20
CA ILE A 336 3.05 -2.02 -0.98
C ILE A 336 1.95 -0.99 -1.20
N ALA A 337 1.52 -0.32 -0.13
CA ALA A 337 0.47 0.69 -0.19
C ALA A 337 0.94 1.86 -1.06
N GLY A 338 0.21 2.14 -2.13
CA GLY A 338 0.56 3.22 -3.04
C GLY A 338 0.39 4.62 -2.43
N HIS A 339 -0.58 4.76 -1.52
CA HIS A 339 -0.85 5.99 -0.78
C HIS A 339 -0.75 5.75 0.74
N LEU A 340 -0.01 6.60 1.44
CA LEU A 340 0.25 6.49 2.88
C LEU A 340 -0.04 7.80 3.60
N ASP A 341 -0.68 7.71 4.76
CA ASP A 341 -1.00 8.85 5.62
C ASP A 341 0.02 8.96 6.77
N PHE A 342 0.79 10.05 6.76
CA PHE A 342 1.79 10.37 7.77
C PHE A 342 1.30 11.44 8.76
N SER A 343 0.05 11.90 8.67
CA SER A 343 -0.46 13.03 9.45
C SER A 343 -0.35 12.87 10.98
N ARG A 344 -0.30 11.62 11.44
CA ARG A 344 -0.17 11.26 12.85
C ARG A 344 1.26 10.95 13.30
N PHE A 345 2.24 10.98 12.39
CA PHE A 345 3.65 10.97 12.78
C PHE A 345 4.00 12.30 13.46
N ASN A 346 4.91 12.25 14.44
CA ASN A 346 5.40 13.47 15.11
C ASN A 346 5.94 14.51 14.11
N ARG A 347 6.57 14.05 13.03
CA ARG A 347 7.15 14.85 11.95
C ARG A 347 6.79 14.21 10.61
N PRO A 348 5.63 14.56 10.03
CA PRO A 348 5.08 13.84 8.87
C PRO A 348 6.01 13.81 7.66
N ALA A 349 6.58 14.96 7.29
CA ALA A 349 7.51 15.06 6.16
C ALA A 349 8.80 14.26 6.40
N GLU A 350 9.40 14.38 7.60
CA GLU A 350 10.59 13.62 7.97
C GLU A 350 10.33 12.11 7.98
N GLY A 351 9.12 11.69 8.39
CA GLY A 351 8.63 10.33 8.20
C GLY A 351 8.71 9.93 6.73
N ALA A 352 7.91 10.56 5.87
CA ALA A 352 7.89 10.22 4.45
C ALA A 352 9.29 10.20 3.79
N PHE A 353 10.18 11.14 4.13
CA PHE A 353 11.54 11.17 3.59
C PHE A 353 12.45 10.07 4.14
N THR A 354 12.32 9.73 5.42
CA THR A 354 13.00 8.56 6.01
C THR A 354 12.59 7.29 5.28
N MET A 355 11.30 7.15 4.95
CA MET A 355 10.80 6.01 4.19
C MET A 355 11.44 5.95 2.79
N ALA A 356 11.41 7.07 2.06
CA ALA A 356 11.99 7.14 0.71
C ALA A 356 13.50 6.86 0.70
N LEU A 357 14.25 7.44 1.63
CA LEU A 357 15.69 7.20 1.80
C LEU A 357 16.01 5.74 2.15
N SER A 358 15.15 5.08 2.94
CA SER A 358 15.33 3.67 3.29
C SER A 358 15.02 2.73 2.12
N ALA A 359 14.13 3.13 1.22
CA ALA A 359 13.78 2.34 0.03
C ALA A 359 14.79 2.51 -1.12
N ALA A 360 15.43 3.67 -1.23
CA ALA A 360 16.34 4.01 -2.33
C ALA A 360 17.50 3.00 -2.54
N PRO A 361 18.14 2.43 -1.50
CA PRO A 361 19.16 1.40 -1.69
C PRO A 361 18.67 0.13 -2.40
N LEU A 362 17.37 -0.20 -2.35
CA LEU A 362 16.81 -1.38 -3.05
C LEU A 362 16.97 -1.30 -4.57
N ILE A 363 17.10 -0.08 -5.10
CA ILE A 363 17.28 0.19 -6.53
C ILE A 363 18.71 0.63 -6.86
N GLY A 364 19.65 0.46 -5.91
CA GLY A 364 21.04 0.87 -6.09
C GLY A 364 21.26 2.38 -6.09
N ALA A 365 20.27 3.17 -5.67
CA ALA A 365 20.41 4.63 -5.69
C ALA A 365 21.51 5.09 -4.72
N LYS A 366 22.39 5.95 -5.25
CA LYS A 366 23.50 6.56 -4.52
C LYS A 366 23.21 7.97 -4.02
N GLY A 367 22.10 8.56 -4.46
CA GLY A 367 21.65 9.88 -4.04
C GLY A 367 20.15 10.07 -4.20
N VAL A 368 19.55 10.78 -3.24
CA VAL A 368 18.14 11.17 -3.26
C VAL A 368 18.00 12.68 -3.13
N SER A 369 17.21 13.28 -4.01
CA SER A 369 16.92 14.71 -4.10
C SER A 369 15.46 15.01 -3.79
N PHE A 370 15.21 16.06 -3.01
CA PHE A 370 13.87 16.50 -2.60
C PHE A 370 13.49 17.82 -3.27
N VAL A 371 12.79 17.74 -4.39
CA VAL A 371 12.42 18.90 -5.21
C VAL A 371 11.13 19.52 -4.68
N THR A 372 11.14 20.83 -4.42
CA THR A 372 9.92 21.56 -4.04
C THR A 372 9.00 21.73 -5.25
N VAL A 373 7.73 21.38 -5.09
CA VAL A 373 6.71 21.50 -6.15
C VAL A 373 5.48 22.27 -5.65
N ASN A 374 4.64 22.74 -6.57
CA ASN A 374 3.37 23.42 -6.29
C ASN A 374 3.51 24.58 -5.29
N ASP A 375 4.44 25.50 -5.53
CA ASP A 375 4.71 26.66 -4.66
C ASP A 375 4.97 26.29 -3.18
N GLY A 376 5.67 25.18 -2.93
CA GLY A 376 5.97 24.73 -1.57
C GLY A 376 4.92 23.83 -0.94
N LYS A 377 3.82 23.53 -1.65
CA LYS A 377 2.74 22.65 -1.14
C LYS A 377 3.11 21.17 -1.17
N GLY A 378 4.20 20.78 -1.84
CA GLY A 378 4.67 19.41 -1.83
C GLY A 378 6.15 19.24 -2.14
N LYS A 379 6.60 18.00 -2.02
CA LYS A 379 7.93 17.54 -2.41
C LYS A 379 7.83 16.41 -3.42
N LEU A 380 8.58 16.47 -4.50
CA LEU A 380 8.84 15.36 -5.41
C LEU A 380 10.19 14.75 -5.01
N VAL A 381 10.26 13.42 -4.92
CA VAL A 381 11.48 12.72 -4.50
C VAL A 381 12.07 11.97 -5.68
N LEU A 382 13.30 12.33 -6.01
CA LEU A 382 14.05 11.79 -7.15
C LEU A 382 15.26 11.02 -6.62
N ALA A 383 15.51 9.83 -7.14
CA ALA A 383 16.69 9.03 -6.81
C ALA A 383 17.55 8.83 -8.07
N SER A 384 18.86 8.64 -7.91
CA SER A 384 19.75 8.30 -9.02
C SER A 384 20.71 7.18 -8.59
N ASP A 385 20.85 6.18 -9.46
CA ASP A 385 21.84 5.10 -9.35
C ASP A 385 23.05 5.32 -10.27
N ASP A 386 23.29 6.56 -10.73
CA ASP A 386 24.37 6.88 -11.66
C ASP A 386 25.73 6.42 -11.10
N PRO A 387 26.51 5.62 -11.86
CA PRO A 387 27.77 5.08 -11.38
C PRO A 387 28.86 6.14 -11.17
N GLY A 388 28.70 7.34 -11.75
CA GLY A 388 29.57 8.50 -11.55
C GLY A 388 29.32 9.25 -10.24
N LEU A 389 28.28 8.89 -9.48
CA LEU A 389 28.10 9.38 -8.11
C LEU A 389 29.15 8.76 -7.16
N PRO A 390 29.67 9.54 -6.19
CA PRO A 390 30.66 9.04 -5.26
C PRO A 390 30.10 7.92 -4.38
N ASP A 391 30.91 6.91 -4.12
CA ASP A 391 30.61 5.89 -3.12
C ASP A 391 31.05 6.37 -1.74
N ALA A 392 30.22 6.12 -0.73
CA ALA A 392 30.60 6.36 0.66
C ALA A 392 31.68 5.35 1.10
N GLU A 393 32.91 5.83 1.27
CA GLU A 393 34.01 5.02 1.81
C GLU A 393 33.93 4.88 3.33
N PHE A 394 34.52 3.82 3.88
CA PHE A 394 34.58 3.61 5.32
C PHE A 394 35.41 4.72 6.02
N ASP A 395 34.75 5.57 6.81
CA ASP A 395 35.39 6.67 7.54
C ASP A 395 35.41 6.40 9.05
N ARG A 396 36.59 6.02 9.57
CA ARG A 396 36.83 5.65 10.98
C ARG A 396 36.36 6.75 11.96
N PRO A 397 36.76 8.04 11.80
CA PRO A 397 36.23 9.15 12.58
C PRO A 397 34.70 9.29 12.62
N ALA A 398 34.01 9.01 11.50
CA ALA A 398 32.56 9.21 11.41
C ALA A 398 31.74 8.09 12.07
N VAL A 399 32.31 6.90 12.29
CA VAL A 399 31.60 5.71 12.79
C VAL A 399 30.68 5.99 13.99
N PRO A 400 31.15 6.60 15.11
CA PRO A 400 30.28 6.82 16.26
C PRO A 400 29.11 7.76 15.95
N ARG A 401 29.35 8.81 15.16
CA ARG A 401 28.31 9.78 14.75
C ARG A 401 27.26 9.13 13.87
N LEU A 402 27.67 8.33 12.89
CA LEU A 402 26.77 7.63 11.96
C LEU A 402 25.88 6.63 12.69
N LEU A 403 26.47 5.80 13.57
CA LEU A 403 25.72 4.84 14.37
C LEU A 403 24.70 5.51 15.28
N MET A 404 25.07 6.61 15.96
CA MET A 404 24.14 7.34 16.82
C MET A 404 23.01 8.00 16.02
N ARG A 405 23.30 8.62 14.87
CA ARG A 405 22.26 9.19 13.99
C ARG A 405 21.27 8.11 13.53
N ALA A 406 21.77 6.97 13.06
CA ALA A 406 20.91 5.88 12.62
C ALA A 406 20.10 5.27 13.79
N ALA A 407 20.69 5.18 14.98
CA ALA A 407 20.01 4.72 16.19
C ALA A 407 18.93 5.70 16.71
N GLU A 408 19.07 6.99 16.45
CA GLU A 408 18.04 8.01 16.71
C GLU A 408 16.85 7.89 15.75
N VAL A 409 17.11 7.58 14.47
CA VAL A 409 16.07 7.32 13.47
C VAL A 409 15.33 6.02 13.80
N TRP A 410 16.05 4.99 14.26
CA TRP A 410 15.52 3.66 14.56
C TRP A 410 15.71 3.27 16.04
N PRO A 411 15.00 3.92 16.97
CA PRO A 411 15.24 3.76 18.41
C PRO A 411 14.90 2.36 18.95
N ASN A 412 14.12 1.59 18.19
CA ASN A 412 13.73 0.23 18.53
C ASN A 412 14.61 -0.85 17.90
N GLU A 413 15.54 -0.48 17.03
CA GLU A 413 16.33 -1.41 16.21
C GLU A 413 17.84 -1.08 16.28
N GLN A 414 18.30 -0.40 17.33
CA GLN A 414 19.68 0.13 17.40
C GLN A 414 20.75 -0.97 17.29
N ARG A 415 20.48 -2.18 17.81
CA ARG A 415 21.37 -3.34 17.63
C ARG A 415 21.47 -3.75 16.16
N ARG A 416 20.34 -3.80 15.44
CA ARG A 416 20.29 -4.13 14.02
C ARG A 416 21.01 -3.08 13.18
N VAL A 417 20.87 -1.79 13.53
CA VAL A 417 21.65 -0.69 12.93
C VAL A 417 23.15 -0.95 13.03
N VAL A 418 23.65 -1.32 14.21
CA VAL A 418 25.07 -1.57 14.43
C VAL A 418 25.54 -2.79 13.65
N ARG A 419 24.79 -3.89 13.70
CA ARG A 419 25.11 -5.12 12.97
C ARG A 419 25.16 -4.86 11.47
N GLY A 420 24.13 -4.25 10.91
CA GLY A 420 24.06 -3.97 9.48
C GLY A 420 25.13 -2.99 9.00
N PHE A 421 25.52 -2.00 9.81
CA PHE A 421 26.68 -1.15 9.52
C PHE A 421 27.98 -1.96 9.44
N MET A 422 28.22 -2.83 10.43
CA MET A 422 29.39 -3.70 10.46
C MET A 422 29.41 -4.68 9.28
N GLU A 423 28.27 -5.27 8.92
CA GLU A 423 28.13 -6.18 7.77
C GLU A 423 28.39 -5.45 6.45
N HIS A 424 27.79 -4.27 6.25
CA HIS A 424 28.00 -3.44 5.07
C HIS A 424 29.49 -3.09 4.87
N HIS A 425 30.18 -2.77 5.96
CA HIS A 425 31.61 -2.50 5.97
C HIS A 425 32.45 -3.76 6.28
N GLY A 426 31.95 -4.97 6.01
CA GLY A 426 32.76 -6.20 5.99
C GLY A 426 33.54 -6.50 7.27
N PHE A 427 33.00 -6.20 8.44
CA PHE A 427 33.58 -6.58 9.73
C PHE A 427 33.37 -8.08 10.00
N GLU A 428 34.34 -8.71 10.64
CA GLU A 428 34.14 -9.97 11.34
C GLU A 428 33.44 -9.69 12.68
N ILE A 429 32.17 -10.10 12.80
CA ILE A 429 31.29 -9.74 13.93
C ILE A 429 31.28 -10.86 14.98
N GLY A 430 31.37 -10.45 16.25
CA GLY A 430 31.10 -11.28 17.42
C GLY A 430 30.09 -10.61 18.34
N GLU A 431 29.19 -11.39 18.92
CA GLU A 431 28.17 -10.89 19.85
C GLU A 431 28.31 -11.55 21.23
N SER A 432 28.06 -10.77 22.28
CA SER A 432 27.94 -11.29 23.64
C SER A 432 26.61 -10.90 24.25
N SER A 433 25.93 -11.89 24.82
CA SER A 433 24.71 -11.77 25.61
C SER A 433 24.85 -10.82 26.80
N ALA A 434 23.77 -10.13 27.14
CA ALA A 434 23.66 -9.46 28.44
C ALA A 434 23.57 -10.52 29.55
N VAL A 435 24.17 -10.23 30.69
CA VAL A 435 24.09 -11.10 31.87
C VAL A 435 23.44 -10.32 32.99
N ILE A 436 22.37 -10.84 33.58
CA ILE A 436 21.65 -10.21 34.69
C ILE A 436 21.79 -11.11 35.92
N VAL A 437 22.11 -10.53 37.07
CA VAL A 437 22.06 -11.22 38.37
C VAL A 437 20.87 -10.68 39.15
N VAL A 438 19.91 -11.55 39.43
CA VAL A 438 18.71 -11.23 40.20
C VAL A 438 18.81 -11.88 41.58
N GLU A 439 18.49 -11.13 42.63
CA GLU A 439 18.42 -11.59 44.01
C GLU A 439 16.95 -11.60 44.45
N SER A 440 16.44 -12.73 44.91
CA SER A 440 15.07 -12.84 45.48
C SER A 440 15.03 -12.34 46.92
N GLY A 441 13.81 -12.08 47.43
CA GLY A 441 13.62 -11.54 48.79
C GLY A 441 14.16 -12.42 49.93
N ASP A 442 14.37 -13.71 49.67
CA ASP A 442 15.01 -14.69 50.58
C ASP A 442 16.54 -14.76 50.43
N GLY A 443 17.14 -13.91 49.59
CA GLY A 443 18.59 -13.79 49.40
C GLY A 443 19.20 -14.75 48.38
N HIS A 444 18.39 -15.56 47.68
CA HIS A 444 18.89 -16.45 46.63
C HIS A 444 19.23 -15.67 45.35
N ARG A 445 20.35 -16.01 44.69
CA ARG A 445 20.84 -15.33 43.48
C ARG A 445 20.75 -16.22 42.25
N ILE A 446 20.19 -15.68 41.18
CA ILE A 446 20.05 -16.32 39.88
C ILE A 446 20.77 -15.48 38.84
N THR A 447 21.65 -16.10 38.05
CA THR A 447 22.30 -15.48 36.89
C THR A 447 21.54 -15.88 35.63
N VAL A 448 21.01 -14.88 34.93
CA VAL A 448 20.27 -15.06 33.67
C VAL A 448 21.12 -14.54 32.52
N HIS A 449 21.47 -15.43 31.60
CA HIS A 449 22.07 -15.06 30.33
C HIS A 449 20.94 -14.69 29.37
N CYS A 450 20.77 -13.40 29.13
CA CYS A 450 19.78 -12.93 28.18
C CYS A 450 20.36 -13.09 26.77
N PRO A 451 19.61 -13.63 25.80
CA PRO A 451 20.01 -13.53 24.41
C PRO A 451 20.30 -12.06 24.06
N PRO A 452 21.20 -11.79 23.10
CA PRO A 452 21.55 -10.42 22.72
C PRO A 452 20.31 -9.60 22.36
N GLU A 453 19.28 -10.24 21.81
CA GLU A 453 18.01 -9.62 21.45
C GLU A 453 16.97 -9.83 22.56
N ARG A 454 16.23 -8.78 22.94
CA ARG A 454 15.01 -8.87 23.80
C ARG A 454 15.26 -9.25 25.28
N ALA A 455 16.31 -8.72 25.90
CA ALA A 455 16.65 -9.02 27.29
C ALA A 455 15.53 -8.73 28.32
N LYS A 456 14.68 -7.72 28.09
CA LYS A 456 13.49 -7.43 28.94
C LYS A 456 12.31 -8.36 28.74
N GLU A 457 12.13 -8.90 27.55
CA GLU A 457 11.03 -9.83 27.24
C GLU A 457 11.42 -11.26 27.58
N HIS A 458 12.65 -11.47 28.07
CA HIS A 458 13.14 -12.77 28.47
C HIS A 458 12.25 -13.36 29.58
N PRO A 459 11.53 -14.47 29.31
CA PRO A 459 10.53 -14.99 30.23
C PRO A 459 11.09 -15.28 31.62
N GLU A 460 12.35 -15.71 31.72
CA GLU A 460 13.00 -16.01 32.99
C GLU A 460 13.29 -14.75 33.82
N VAL A 461 13.64 -13.63 33.18
CA VAL A 461 13.89 -12.36 33.90
C VAL A 461 12.58 -11.85 34.48
N ASN A 462 11.50 -11.83 33.69
CA ASN A 462 10.17 -11.44 34.17
C ASN A 462 9.59 -12.40 35.21
N ALA A 463 9.82 -13.70 35.07
CA ALA A 463 9.36 -14.70 36.04
C ALA A 463 10.07 -14.57 37.41
N VAL A 464 11.31 -14.09 37.44
CA VAL A 464 12.02 -13.87 38.71
C VAL A 464 11.69 -12.49 39.29
N LEU A 465 11.62 -11.44 38.48
CA LEU A 465 11.27 -10.08 38.93
C LEU A 465 9.81 -9.93 39.39
N SER A 466 8.91 -10.82 38.99
CA SER A 466 7.53 -10.85 39.48
C SER A 466 7.39 -11.40 40.91
N ARG A 467 8.46 -11.91 41.51
CA ARG A 467 8.47 -12.41 42.90
C ARG A 467 8.66 -11.26 43.88
N ASP A 468 7.96 -11.34 45.01
CA ASP A 468 7.98 -10.30 46.03
C ASP A 468 9.40 -10.11 46.62
N GLY A 469 9.88 -8.86 46.63
CA GLY A 469 11.22 -8.51 47.08
C GLY A 469 12.38 -8.84 46.12
N ALA A 470 12.12 -9.35 44.91
CA ALA A 470 13.16 -9.61 43.92
C ALA A 470 13.70 -8.32 43.29
N ARG A 471 15.02 -8.24 43.07
CA ARG A 471 15.69 -7.08 42.46
C ARG A 471 16.90 -7.47 41.62
N ILE A 472 17.20 -6.67 40.60
CA ILE A 472 18.47 -6.77 39.86
C ILE A 472 19.59 -6.22 40.75
N VAL A 473 20.63 -7.02 41.00
CA VAL A 473 21.77 -6.64 41.84
C VAL A 473 23.06 -6.42 41.06
N ALA A 474 23.16 -6.98 39.84
CA ALA A 474 24.24 -6.71 38.90
C ALA A 474 23.80 -6.97 37.45
N ASN A 475 24.40 -6.28 36.49
CA ASN A 475 24.27 -6.62 35.08
C ASN A 475 25.58 -6.41 34.30
N THR A 476 25.75 -7.17 33.22
CA THR A 476 26.77 -6.94 32.18
C THR A 476 26.05 -6.62 30.89
N ALA A 477 26.44 -5.52 30.24
CA ALA A 477 25.86 -5.06 29.00
C ALA A 477 26.06 -6.08 27.87
N ALA A 478 25.06 -6.24 27.01
CA ALA A 478 25.24 -6.94 25.75
C ALA A 478 26.22 -6.14 24.88
N CYS A 479 26.98 -6.83 24.02
CA CYS A 479 27.96 -6.20 23.16
C CYS A 479 27.87 -6.77 21.75
N VAL A 480 27.93 -5.89 20.74
CA VAL A 480 28.26 -6.25 19.37
C VAL A 480 29.65 -5.70 19.09
N GLN A 481 30.58 -6.58 18.79
CA GLN A 481 31.96 -6.21 18.47
C GLN A 481 32.32 -6.68 17.07
N GLY A 482 33.13 -5.90 16.38
CA GLY A 482 33.58 -6.18 15.04
C GLY A 482 35.07 -5.91 14.90
N ARG A 483 35.73 -6.71 14.08
CA ARG A 483 37.10 -6.45 13.60
C ARG A 483 37.07 -6.31 12.08
N ARG A 484 37.61 -5.21 11.57
CA ARG A 484 37.84 -5.00 10.13
C ARG A 484 39.33 -4.95 9.86
N LEU A 485 39.78 -5.76 8.89
CA LEU A 485 41.14 -5.67 8.35
C LEU A 485 41.15 -4.59 7.29
N ASP A 486 41.89 -3.51 7.54
CA ASP A 486 41.93 -2.34 6.67
C ASP A 486 43.35 -1.78 6.65
N GLY A 487 44.10 -2.12 5.59
CA GLY A 487 45.52 -1.82 5.47
C GLY A 487 46.38 -2.50 6.53
N GLU A 488 47.37 -1.78 7.07
CA GLU A 488 48.36 -2.31 8.03
C GLU A 488 47.83 -2.46 9.47
N SER A 489 46.72 -1.81 9.82
CA SER A 489 46.26 -1.74 11.21
C SER A 489 44.76 -2.05 11.35
N PRO A 490 44.39 -3.18 12.00
CA PRO A 490 43.00 -3.58 12.20
C PRO A 490 42.21 -2.53 12.97
N TYR A 491 40.99 -2.25 12.52
CA TYR A 491 40.04 -1.41 13.24
C TYR A 491 39.09 -2.29 14.05
N ARG A 492 38.96 -1.97 15.34
CA ARG A 492 38.04 -2.63 16.26
C ARG A 492 36.92 -1.68 16.63
N LEU A 493 35.71 -2.20 16.65
CA LEU A 493 34.52 -1.50 17.09
C LEU A 493 33.79 -2.40 18.09
N ALA A 494 33.39 -1.85 19.22
CA ALA A 494 32.58 -2.54 20.22
C ALA A 494 31.47 -1.59 20.68
N VAL A 495 30.23 -2.00 20.50
CA VAL A 495 29.04 -1.24 20.88
C VAL A 495 28.31 -2.00 21.98
N PHE A 496 28.08 -1.32 23.09
CA PHE A 496 27.45 -1.88 24.28
C PHE A 496 26.01 -1.40 24.38
N PHE A 497 25.14 -2.30 24.80
CA PHE A 497 23.70 -2.09 24.87
C PHE A 497 23.17 -2.35 26.28
N ASP A 498 22.19 -1.56 26.69
CA ASP A 498 21.40 -1.86 27.89
C ASP A 498 20.39 -3.00 27.63
N LEU A 499 19.50 -3.23 28.62
CA LEU A 499 18.47 -4.28 28.53
C LEU A 499 17.31 -3.91 27.60
N ASP A 500 17.23 -2.65 27.16
CA ASP A 500 16.26 -2.12 26.19
C ASP A 500 16.81 -2.11 24.76
N ASP A 501 17.95 -2.79 24.52
CA ASP A 501 18.67 -2.78 23.25
C ASP A 501 19.10 -1.37 22.81
N ARG A 502 19.30 -0.45 23.77
CA ARG A 502 19.79 0.92 23.50
C ARG A 502 21.29 1.01 23.67
N ILE A 503 21.94 1.72 22.76
CA ILE A 503 23.38 2.01 22.80
C ILE A 503 23.69 2.83 24.05
N ILE A 504 24.56 2.31 24.90
CA ILE A 504 25.06 3.01 26.10
C ILE A 504 26.52 3.43 25.97
N ARG A 505 27.29 2.76 25.12
CA ARG A 505 28.71 3.06 24.91
C ARG A 505 29.19 2.54 23.56
N ILE A 506 29.94 3.37 22.84
CA ILE A 506 30.69 2.97 21.65
C ILE A 506 32.18 3.07 21.99
N SER A 507 32.91 1.98 21.77
CA SER A 507 34.37 1.93 21.88
C SER A 507 34.93 1.56 20.52
N SER A 508 35.85 2.37 20.01
CA SER A 508 36.53 2.09 18.75
C SER A 508 37.99 2.48 18.80
N GLY A 509 38.81 1.82 18.00
CA GLY A 509 40.23 2.11 17.97
C GLY A 509 41.03 1.16 17.09
N VAL A 510 42.30 1.54 16.90
CA VAL A 510 43.28 0.72 16.19
C VAL A 510 43.85 -0.33 17.14
N GLU A 511 43.94 -1.57 16.68
CA GLU A 511 44.65 -2.62 17.42
C GLU A 511 46.15 -2.32 17.38
N THR A 512 46.70 -1.79 18.47
CA THR A 512 48.15 -1.71 18.64
C THR A 512 48.67 -3.14 18.74
N ALA A 513 49.63 -3.53 17.89
CA ALA A 513 50.34 -4.80 18.02
C ALA A 513 50.76 -4.99 19.50
N PRO A 514 50.58 -6.19 20.09
CA PRO A 514 51.04 -6.42 21.45
C PRO A 514 52.55 -6.11 21.49
N GLY A 515 52.92 -5.06 22.23
CA GLY A 515 54.32 -4.68 22.41
C GLY A 515 55.09 -5.87 22.94
N GLY A 516 56.15 -6.26 22.21
CA GLY A 516 57.09 -7.30 22.61
C GLY A 516 58.00 -6.86 23.75
#